data_AF-A0A1H6RL25-F1
#
_entry.id   AF-A0A1H6RL25-F1
#
_cell.length_a   1.000
_cell.length_b   1.000
_cell.length_c   1.000
_cell.angle_alpha   90.00
_cell.angle_beta   90.00
_cell.angle_gamma   90.00
#
_symmetry.space_group_name_H-M   'P 1'
#
loop_
_entity.id
_entity.type
_entity.pdbx_description
1 polymer ?
#
loop_
_entity_poly.entity_id
_entity_poly.type
_entity_poly.pdbx_seq_one_letter_code
_entity_poly.pdbx_strand_id
1 'polypeptide(L)'
;MSESEKAKAQLVIVTGLVVLYFIFKSRYPYFLIGAAAVGVISIAIPVAGDLIVKGWYKLAEILGAINGRILLSVVFFIVLVPVAIMSKIGKKNPLSLKRESKKSVFIDRNHKYTAKDLEQVW
;
A
#
# COMPACT_ATOMS: atom_id res chain seq x y z
N MET A 1 8.74 13.15 -17.14
CA MET A 1 7.32 12.99 -17.49
C MET A 1 7.17 13.40 -18.93
N SER A 2 6.66 12.51 -19.78
CA SER A 2 6.46 12.79 -21.21
C SER A 2 5.36 13.84 -21.40
N GLU A 3 5.46 14.67 -22.44
CA GLU A 3 4.42 15.65 -22.77
C GLU A 3 3.03 14.98 -22.96
N SER A 4 3.01 13.74 -23.47
CA SER A 4 1.77 12.96 -23.58
C SER A 4 1.15 12.64 -22.21
N GLU A 5 1.98 12.34 -21.21
CA GLU A 5 1.49 12.05 -19.85
C GLU A 5 0.92 13.30 -19.19
N LYS A 6 1.51 14.47 -19.47
CA LYS A 6 1.06 15.75 -18.91
C LYS A 6 -0.30 16.12 -19.48
N ALA A 7 -0.45 16.02 -20.79
CA ALA A 7 -1.72 16.22 -21.47
C ALA A 7 -2.81 15.25 -20.98
N LYS A 8 -2.47 13.96 -20.78
CA LYS A 8 -3.38 12.98 -20.18
C LYS A 8 -3.80 13.38 -18.77
N ALA A 9 -2.87 13.78 -17.92
CA ALA A 9 -3.18 14.21 -16.56
C ALA A 9 -4.10 15.45 -16.55
N GLN A 10 -3.81 16.45 -17.38
CA GLN A 10 -4.67 17.63 -17.55
C GLN A 10 -6.08 17.25 -18.01
N LEU A 11 -6.18 16.35 -19.01
CA LEU A 11 -7.47 15.86 -19.49
C LEU A 11 -8.24 15.10 -18.41
N VAL A 12 -7.57 14.26 -17.62
CA VAL A 12 -8.19 13.53 -16.49
C VAL A 12 -8.72 14.51 -15.44
N ILE A 13 -7.97 15.57 -15.12
CA ILE A 13 -8.42 16.60 -14.18
C ILE A 13 -9.67 17.31 -14.70
N VAL A 14 -9.67 17.76 -15.95
CA VAL A 14 -10.81 18.45 -16.58
C VAL A 14 -12.03 17.51 -16.65
N THR A 15 -11.84 16.28 -17.11
CA THR A 15 -12.90 15.27 -17.21
C THR A 15 -13.47 14.94 -15.84
N GLY A 16 -12.63 14.78 -14.82
CA GLY A 16 -13.06 14.54 -13.44
C GLY A 16 -13.94 15.67 -12.91
N LEU A 17 -13.56 16.93 -13.12
CA LEU A 17 -14.37 18.09 -12.72
C LEU A 17 -15.72 18.14 -13.44
N VAL A 18 -15.77 17.79 -14.73
CA VAL A 18 -17.01 17.69 -15.50
C VAL A 18 -17.90 16.56 -14.97
N VAL A 19 -17.34 15.38 -14.70
CA VAL A 19 -18.10 14.26 -14.13
C VAL A 19 -18.68 14.63 -12.76
N LEU A 20 -17.91 15.33 -11.91
CA LEU A 20 -18.40 15.82 -10.62
C LEU A 20 -19.58 16.78 -10.80
N TYR A 21 -19.52 17.69 -11.77
CA TYR A 21 -20.65 18.57 -12.09
C TYR A 21 -21.95 17.80 -12.37
N PHE A 22 -21.88 16.70 -13.15
CA PHE A 22 -23.04 15.85 -13.43
C PHE A 22 -23.53 15.05 -12.21
N ILE A 23 -22.61 14.52 -11.40
CA ILE A 23 -22.98 13.76 -10.18
C ILE A 23 -23.71 14.66 -9.18
N PHE A 24 -23.27 15.91 -9.00
CA PHE A 24 -23.90 16.86 -8.08
C PHE A 24 -25.14 17.56 -8.67
N LYS A 25 -25.72 17.02 -9.75
CA LYS A 25 -26.96 17.50 -10.40
C LYS A 25 -26.96 19.01 -10.67
N SER A 26 -25.84 19.54 -11.15
CA SER A 26 -25.71 20.97 -11.49
C SER A 26 -25.95 21.96 -10.34
N ARG A 27 -26.06 21.51 -9.09
CA ARG A 27 -26.23 22.41 -7.92
C ARG A 27 -25.02 23.32 -7.70
N TYR A 28 -23.85 22.92 -8.20
CA TYR A 28 -22.60 23.67 -8.08
C TYR A 28 -21.99 23.94 -9.46
N PRO A 29 -22.32 25.07 -10.10
CA PRO A 29 -21.77 25.43 -11.42
C PRO A 29 -20.26 25.68 -11.37
N TYR A 30 -19.69 25.90 -10.18
CA TYR A 30 -18.26 26.12 -9.96
C TYR A 30 -17.38 24.98 -10.49
N PHE A 31 -17.87 23.74 -10.50
CA PHE A 31 -17.10 22.61 -11.07
C PHE A 31 -16.92 22.74 -12.58
N LEU A 32 -17.95 23.18 -13.29
CA LEU A 32 -17.90 23.38 -14.74
C LEU A 32 -17.00 24.57 -15.08
N ILE A 33 -17.12 25.68 -14.34
CA ILE A 33 -16.27 26.86 -14.49
C ILE A 33 -14.82 26.51 -14.20
N GLY A 34 -14.56 25.73 -13.14
CA GLY A 34 -13.23 25.23 -12.79
C GLY A 34 -12.64 24.34 -13.88
N ALA A 35 -13.43 23.43 -14.45
CA ALA A 35 -13.00 22.58 -15.56
C ALA A 35 -12.61 23.39 -16.80
N ALA A 36 -13.43 24.37 -17.17
CA ALA A 36 -13.16 25.26 -18.29
C ALA A 36 -11.91 26.12 -18.03
N ALA A 37 -11.79 26.71 -16.84
CA ALA A 37 -10.62 27.51 -16.48
C ALA A 37 -9.33 26.69 -16.51
N VAL A 38 -9.31 25.51 -15.89
CA VAL A 38 -8.13 24.62 -15.89
C VAL A 38 -7.78 24.18 -17.29
N GLY A 39 -8.76 23.81 -18.11
CA GLY A 39 -8.55 23.41 -19.51
C GLY A 39 -7.96 24.55 -20.34
N VAL A 40 -8.56 25.74 -20.29
CA VAL A 40 -8.09 26.92 -21.04
C VAL A 40 -6.72 27.36 -20.58
N ILE A 41 -6.47 27.45 -19.26
CA ILE A 41 -5.16 27.86 -18.72
C ILE A 41 -4.07 26.86 -19.11
N SER A 42 -4.37 25.55 -19.10
CA SER A 42 -3.40 24.52 -19.47
C SER A 42 -3.00 24.59 -20.94
N ILE A 43 -3.91 25.00 -21.83
CA ILE A 43 -3.64 25.16 -23.27
C ILE A 43 -2.95 26.51 -23.54
N ALA A 44 -3.45 27.58 -22.94
CA ALA A 44 -2.96 28.94 -23.19
C ALA A 44 -1.57 29.20 -22.59
N ILE A 45 -1.27 28.59 -21.43
CA ILE A 45 -0.02 28.81 -20.70
C ILE A 45 0.55 27.44 -20.30
N PRO A 46 1.44 26.84 -21.12
CA PRO A 46 2.03 25.53 -20.85
C PRO A 46 2.69 25.41 -19.48
N VAL A 47 3.37 26.48 -19.03
CA VAL A 47 4.02 26.53 -17.70
C VAL A 47 3.00 26.37 -16.57
N ALA A 48 1.83 27.01 -16.69
CA ALA A 48 0.77 26.89 -15.67
C ALA A 48 0.16 25.47 -15.68
N GLY A 49 -0.07 24.91 -16.88
CA GLY A 49 -0.49 23.52 -17.04
C GLY A 49 0.49 22.52 -16.38
N ASP A 50 1.79 22.74 -16.55
CA ASP A 50 2.84 21.92 -15.92
C ASP A 50 2.84 22.01 -14.40
N LEU A 51 2.62 23.21 -13.84
CA LEU A 51 2.50 23.40 -12.40
C LEU A 51 1.28 22.69 -11.81
N ILE A 52 0.13 22.74 -12.50
CA ILE A 52 -1.09 22.02 -12.11
C ILE A 52 -0.82 20.52 -12.06
N VAL A 53 -0.22 19.98 -13.13
CA VAL A 53 0.15 18.57 -13.22
C VAL A 53 1.10 18.19 -12.08
N LYS A 54 2.14 19.00 -11.83
CA LYS A 54 3.09 18.75 -10.73
C LYS A 54 2.40 18.73 -9.37
N GLY A 55 1.47 19.65 -9.12
CA GLY A 55 0.65 19.66 -7.91
C GLY A 55 -0.22 18.41 -7.78
N TRP A 56 -0.87 18.00 -8.86
CA TRP A 56 -1.67 16.78 -8.93
C TRP A 56 -0.87 15.52 -8.61
N TYR A 57 0.33 15.37 -9.20
CA TYR A 57 1.20 14.23 -8.91
C TYR A 57 1.71 14.21 -7.48
N LYS A 58 2.02 15.37 -6.89
CA LYS A 58 2.42 15.45 -5.48
C LYS A 58 1.28 15.00 -4.55
N LEU A 59 0.04 15.33 -4.89
CA LEU A 59 -1.14 14.83 -4.17
C LEU A 59 -1.29 13.31 -4.33
N ALA A 60 -1.10 12.79 -5.54
CA ALA A 60 -1.13 11.35 -5.82
C ALA A 60 -0.04 10.59 -5.05
N GLU A 61 1.17 11.16 -4.92
CA GLU A 61 2.28 10.59 -4.15
C GLU A 61 1.92 10.46 -2.66
N ILE A 62 1.35 11.52 -2.07
CA ILE A 62 0.90 11.51 -0.67
C ILE A 62 -0.20 10.46 -0.47
N LEU A 63 -1.19 10.42 -1.36
CA LEU A 63 -2.25 9.41 -1.31
C LEU A 63 -1.69 7.99 -1.48
N GLY A 64 -0.71 7.80 -2.37
CA GLY A 64 -0.03 6.52 -2.57
C GLY A 64 0.72 6.05 -1.32
N ALA A 65 1.41 6.96 -0.62
CA ALA A 65 2.10 6.67 0.63
C ALA A 65 1.13 6.24 1.75
N ILE A 66 -0.05 6.87 1.82
CA ILE A 66 -1.11 6.51 2.76
C ILE A 66 -1.71 5.16 2.37
N ASN A 67 -2.00 4.94 1.09
CA ASN A 67 -2.61 3.72 0.58
C ASN A 67 -1.77 2.47 0.88
N GLY A 68 -0.44 2.56 0.78
CA GLY A 68 0.45 1.44 1.14
C GLY A 68 0.27 0.99 2.59
N ARG A 69 0.14 1.95 3.52
CA ARG A 69 -0.09 1.66 4.95
C ARG A 69 -1.48 1.07 5.19
N ILE A 70 -2.50 1.63 4.53
CA ILE A 70 -3.88 1.13 4.63
C ILE A 70 -3.95 -0.30 4.11
N LEU A 71 -3.43 -0.57 2.91
CA LEU A 71 -3.47 -1.89 2.31
C LEU A 71 -2.75 -2.92 3.17
N LEU A 72 -1.55 -2.60 3.67
CA LEU A 72 -0.80 -3.51 4.54
C LEU A 72 -1.54 -3.77 5.87
N SER A 73 -2.16 -2.73 6.44
CA SER A 73 -2.97 -2.87 7.66
C SER A 73 -4.18 -3.77 7.42
N VAL A 74 -4.89 -3.57 6.32
CA VAL A 74 -6.04 -4.40 5.92
C VAL A 74 -5.61 -5.85 5.75
N VAL A 75 -4.52 -6.10 5.01
CA VAL A 75 -3.96 -7.45 4.84
C VAL A 75 -3.55 -8.06 6.17
N PHE A 76 -2.90 -7.30 7.05
CA PHE A 76 -2.52 -7.77 8.38
C PHE A 76 -3.74 -8.20 9.20
N PHE A 77 -4.78 -7.36 9.28
CA PHE A 77 -5.96 -7.65 10.10
C PHE A 77 -6.88 -8.73 9.49
N ILE A 78 -6.98 -8.82 8.17
CA ILE A 78 -7.87 -9.79 7.50
C ILE A 78 -7.20 -11.15 7.31
N VAL A 79 -5.87 -11.18 7.09
CA VAL A 79 -5.15 -12.42 6.77
C VAL A 79 -4.28 -12.87 7.94
N LEU A 80 -3.32 -12.02 8.36
CA LEU A 80 -2.32 -12.44 9.35
C LEU A 80 -2.91 -12.62 10.75
N VAL A 81 -3.83 -11.75 11.17
CA VAL A 81 -4.44 -11.83 12.49
C VAL A 81 -5.26 -13.11 12.67
N PRO A 82 -6.17 -13.51 11.75
CA PRO A 82 -6.88 -14.78 11.87
C PRO A 82 -5.93 -15.98 11.87
N VAL A 83 -4.90 -15.96 11.02
CA VAL A 83 -3.88 -17.03 10.99
C VAL A 83 -3.14 -17.11 12.33
N ALA A 84 -2.78 -15.98 12.93
CA ALA A 84 -2.14 -15.92 14.25
C ALA A 84 -3.07 -16.37 15.39
N ILE A 85 -4.36 -16.09 15.30
CA ILE A 85 -5.34 -16.59 16.28
C ILE A 85 -5.46 -18.12 16.16
N MET A 86 -5.60 -18.65 14.94
CA MET A 86 -5.63 -20.10 14.70
C MET A 86 -4.36 -20.79 15.20
N SER A 87 -3.18 -20.19 14.96
CA SER A 87 -1.92 -20.73 15.44
C SER A 87 -1.79 -20.71 16.96
N LYS A 88 -2.37 -19.70 17.64
CA LYS A 88 -2.43 -19.62 19.11
C LYS A 88 -3.39 -20.63 19.74
N ILE A 89 -4.48 -20.99 19.06
CA ILE A 89 -5.43 -22.00 19.56
C ILE A 89 -4.76 -23.39 19.57
N GLY A 90 -3.92 -23.69 18.58
CA GLY A 90 -3.01 -24.82 18.68
C GLY A 90 -2.01 -24.59 19.82
N LYS A 91 -1.99 -25.45 20.85
CA LYS A 91 -0.96 -25.48 21.92
C LYS A 91 0.46 -25.81 21.40
N LYS A 92 0.78 -25.49 20.14
CA LYS A 92 2.09 -25.72 19.55
C LYS A 92 3.04 -24.67 20.13
N ASN A 93 4.09 -25.14 20.81
CA ASN A 93 5.19 -24.32 21.33
C ASN A 93 6.45 -24.58 20.48
N PRO A 94 6.42 -24.29 19.15
CA PRO A 94 7.50 -24.68 18.25
C PRO A 94 8.85 -24.05 18.61
N LEU A 95 8.82 -22.88 19.25
CA LEU A 95 10.01 -22.14 19.69
C LEU A 95 10.33 -22.39 21.17
N SER A 96 9.66 -23.31 21.86
CA SER A 96 9.85 -23.59 23.30
C SER A 96 9.81 -22.35 24.20
N LEU A 97 9.08 -21.30 23.80
CA LEU A 97 9.05 -19.99 24.48
C LEU A 97 8.25 -20.03 25.78
N LYS A 98 7.30 -20.96 25.90
CA LYS A 98 6.62 -21.22 27.17
C LYS A 98 7.42 -22.23 27.99
N ARG A 99 7.62 -21.91 29.27
CA ARG A 99 8.26 -22.80 30.25
C ARG A 99 7.37 -24.03 30.46
N GLU A 100 7.80 -25.16 29.93
CA GLU A 100 7.14 -26.44 30.18
C GLU A 100 7.51 -26.97 31.58
N SER A 101 6.72 -27.88 32.14
CA SER A 101 6.98 -28.49 33.47
C SER A 101 8.16 -29.48 33.46
N LYS A 102 9.14 -29.28 32.58
CA LYS A 102 10.36 -30.07 32.52
C LYS A 102 11.39 -29.47 33.48
N LYS A 103 12.18 -30.34 34.11
CA LYS A 103 13.27 -29.93 35.01
C LYS A 103 14.39 -29.15 34.29
N SER A 104 14.50 -29.32 32.97
CA SER A 104 15.58 -28.77 32.16
C SER A 104 15.07 -28.32 30.78
N VAL A 105 15.70 -27.27 30.24
CA VAL A 105 15.47 -26.78 28.86
C VAL A 105 16.34 -27.54 27.86
N PHE A 106 17.33 -28.31 28.34
CA PHE A 106 18.15 -29.17 27.49
C PHE A 106 17.31 -30.30 26.89
N ILE A 107 17.59 -30.60 25.62
CA ILE A 107 16.93 -31.65 24.85
C ILE A 107 17.91 -32.82 24.74
N ASP A 108 17.57 -33.98 25.29
CA ASP A 108 18.40 -35.17 25.15
C ASP A 108 18.39 -35.66 23.70
N ARG A 109 19.49 -35.36 23.00
CA ARG A 109 19.76 -35.90 21.67
C ARG A 109 20.43 -37.26 21.89
N ASN A 110 19.61 -38.31 22.04
CA ASN A 110 20.09 -39.71 22.07
C ASN A 110 20.59 -40.15 20.66
N HIS A 111 21.40 -39.32 20.02
CA HIS A 111 21.96 -39.54 18.70
C HIS A 111 23.27 -40.31 18.84
N LYS A 112 23.33 -41.51 18.25
CA LYS A 112 24.60 -42.24 18.14
C LYS A 112 25.37 -41.65 16.97
N TYR A 113 26.44 -40.93 17.28
CA TYR A 113 27.33 -40.35 16.29
C TYR A 113 27.86 -41.40 15.33
N THR A 114 27.77 -41.10 14.03
CA THR A 114 28.32 -41.90 12.95
C THR A 114 29.44 -41.15 12.26
N ALA A 115 30.29 -41.86 11.48
CA ALA A 115 31.41 -41.23 10.77
C ALA A 115 30.97 -40.08 9.86
N LYS A 116 29.75 -40.14 9.29
CA LYS A 116 29.17 -39.08 8.45
C LYS A 116 28.89 -37.79 9.22
N ASP A 117 28.59 -37.87 10.51
CA ASP A 117 28.32 -36.69 11.34
C ASP A 117 29.60 -35.88 11.63
N LEU A 118 30.77 -36.47 11.39
CA LEU A 118 32.08 -35.82 11.56
C LEU A 118 32.56 -35.14 10.26
N GLU A 119 31.90 -35.39 9.13
CA GLU A 119 32.23 -34.75 7.85
C GLU A 119 31.69 -33.31 7.79
N GLN A 120 30.60 -33.02 8.49
CA GLN A 120 30.06 -31.65 8.66
C GLN A 120 29.77 -31.40 10.14
N VAL A 121 30.76 -30.82 10.82
CA VAL A 121 30.76 -30.58 12.27
C VAL A 121 29.98 -29.32 12.69
N TRP A 122 29.41 -28.57 11.74
CA TRP A 122 28.78 -27.26 11.96
C TRP A 122 27.26 -27.29 11.80
#